data_AF-A0A4Q9H3M4-F1
#
_entry.id   AF-A0A4Q9H3M4-F1
#
_cell.length_a   1.000
_cell.length_b   1.000
_cell.length_c   1.000
_cell.angle_alpha   90.00
_cell.angle_beta   90.00
_cell.angle_gamma   90.00
#
_symmetry.space_group_name_H-M   'P 1'
#
loop_
_entity.id
_entity.type
_entity.pdbx_description
1 polymer ?
#
loop_
_entity_poly.entity_id
_entity_poly.type
_entity_poly.pdbx_seq_one_letter_code
_entity_poly.pdbx_strand_id
1 'polypeptide(L)'
;MMMVAGTTDPINTKGLKHEANTTYWDGKDKDGNASLVNFWAKVKELKPQFHNLHIEGTFFSWSGDNDTQERNLAADRLLDLIKREYPGFKRKEVHLHLIGHSHGGNVINQFTNLITTEKGKAFPELWKIKSITYLSTPFFQNKHQLNHTKLHPACKIINVHNGYDLTQQFVADFSLINLEVLIRNLNKGNFDKALKRIKAVDFTTFDVLSDLYIKDDTEGPRLWRNMAILLDGIKLLLGAVIDYILSIKTERFKVEKKQFLDLLDRILNWATTAQTVFSTNQSRRRGGYGRSEFFTDLNLLVGLRLFNEILAIKTGESDSYLLGILETLFKENTGITDSIEQTGWNPKKQTKGLEIIDVPITDSDRYNSRKKKASFDAFLTPLQSALQAKKLREVLMRLLSQFITGNQVRDIQDKIGKLEYVVSGESDTQLKLLRKTHLQIYRNLVTRYHADLVATQDLNTDLMERPGGIPYLATISHSLSHSQFWDKAKNGLKSAFSSGINPGYKGK
;
A
#
# COMPACT_ATOMS: atom_id res chain seq x y z
N MET A 1 13.68 -20.50 -21.13
CA MET A 1 12.62 -19.96 -20.26
C MET A 1 13.30 -19.09 -19.21
N MET A 2 12.78 -17.88 -18.99
CA MET A 2 13.31 -16.92 -18.03
C MET A 2 12.18 -16.49 -17.08
N MET A 3 12.49 -16.42 -15.78
CA MET A 3 11.60 -15.82 -14.80
C MET A 3 12.06 -14.43 -14.42
N VAL A 4 11.11 -13.52 -14.36
CA VAL A 4 11.32 -12.10 -14.04
C VAL A 4 10.46 -11.81 -12.81
N ALA A 5 11.09 -11.86 -11.63
CA ALA A 5 10.43 -11.65 -10.37
C ALA A 5 9.77 -10.26 -10.31
N GLY A 6 8.58 -10.20 -9.71
CA GLY A 6 8.09 -8.96 -9.13
C GLY A 6 8.60 -8.82 -7.70
N THR A 7 7.97 -7.96 -6.92
CA THR A 7 8.20 -7.85 -5.48
C THR A 7 7.05 -8.53 -4.73
N THR A 8 7.33 -9.21 -3.59
CA THR A 8 6.30 -9.68 -2.64
C THR A 8 5.59 -8.51 -1.96
N ASP A 9 6.25 -7.37 -2.00
CA ASP A 9 5.88 -6.14 -1.37
C ASP A 9 5.78 -5.08 -2.47
N PRO A 10 4.62 -4.96 -3.15
CA PRO A 10 4.43 -4.05 -4.28
C PRO A 10 4.66 -2.58 -3.93
N ILE A 11 4.77 -2.27 -2.64
CA ILE A 11 5.07 -0.96 -2.09
C ILE A 11 6.38 -0.95 -1.27
N ASN A 12 7.24 -1.97 -1.37
CA ASN A 12 8.53 -2.09 -0.66
C ASN A 12 8.49 -1.63 0.83
N THR A 13 7.47 -2.04 1.58
CA THR A 13 7.35 -1.88 3.05
C THR A 13 8.51 -2.39 3.89
N LYS A 14 9.39 -3.22 3.35
CA LYS A 14 10.61 -3.63 4.06
C LYS A 14 11.82 -2.75 3.72
N GLY A 15 11.73 -1.91 2.69
CA GLY A 15 12.82 -1.07 2.23
C GLY A 15 14.08 -1.87 1.90
N LEU A 16 13.92 -3.08 1.37
CA LEU A 16 15.03 -3.94 0.98
C LEU A 16 15.29 -3.77 -0.52
N LYS A 17 16.55 -3.50 -0.88
CA LYS A 17 16.96 -3.49 -2.29
C LYS A 17 17.05 -4.92 -2.77
N HIS A 18 16.47 -5.21 -3.93
CA HIS A 18 16.48 -6.53 -4.56
C HIS A 18 15.61 -7.62 -3.91
N GLU A 19 14.42 -7.26 -3.41
CA GLU A 19 13.40 -8.27 -3.06
C GLU A 19 12.94 -9.09 -4.28
N ALA A 20 13.07 -8.52 -5.49
CA ALA A 20 12.79 -9.20 -6.74
C ALA A 20 13.98 -10.04 -7.21
N ASN A 21 14.26 -11.15 -6.52
CA ASN A 21 15.31 -12.13 -6.87
C ASN A 21 14.72 -13.54 -7.07
N THR A 22 15.54 -14.59 -7.18
CA THR A 22 15.03 -15.96 -7.42
C THR A 22 14.37 -16.57 -6.18
N THR A 23 14.80 -16.21 -4.97
CA THR A 23 14.22 -16.67 -3.69
C THR A 23 12.79 -16.18 -3.48
N TYR A 24 12.40 -15.10 -4.17
CA TYR A 24 11.02 -14.61 -4.26
C TYR A 24 10.03 -15.72 -4.67
N TRP A 25 10.46 -16.62 -5.55
CA TRP A 25 9.63 -17.74 -6.00
C TRP A 25 9.79 -19.00 -5.14
N ASP A 26 10.84 -19.05 -4.32
CA ASP A 26 11.12 -20.13 -3.39
C ASP A 26 10.23 -19.98 -2.15
N GLY A 27 8.93 -20.24 -2.33
CA GLY A 27 8.00 -20.38 -1.20
C GLY A 27 8.54 -21.41 -0.21
N LYS A 28 8.44 -21.13 1.09
CA LYS A 28 8.80 -22.07 2.15
C LYS A 28 7.56 -22.86 2.58
N ASP A 29 7.74 -24.13 2.96
CA ASP A 29 6.70 -24.85 3.67
C ASP A 29 6.59 -24.38 5.14
N LYS A 30 5.63 -24.93 5.88
CA LYS A 30 5.37 -24.61 7.29
C LYS A 30 6.58 -24.86 8.21
N ASP A 31 7.54 -25.66 7.77
CA ASP A 31 8.73 -26.07 8.51
C ASP A 31 9.98 -25.30 8.03
N GLY A 32 9.81 -24.32 7.13
CA GLY A 32 10.89 -23.46 6.62
C GLY A 32 11.72 -24.06 5.47
N ASN A 33 11.33 -25.23 4.95
CA ASN A 33 12.00 -25.88 3.82
C ASN A 33 11.50 -25.35 2.47
N ALA A 34 12.24 -25.56 1.39
CA ALA A 34 11.77 -25.18 0.06
C ALA A 34 10.49 -25.96 -0.30
N SER A 35 9.41 -25.23 -0.58
CA SER A 35 8.12 -25.81 -0.93
C SER A 35 8.20 -26.51 -2.29
N LEU A 36 7.91 -27.82 -2.31
CA LEU A 36 7.84 -28.61 -3.53
C LEU A 36 6.56 -28.38 -4.35
N VAL A 37 5.63 -27.57 -3.83
CA VAL A 37 4.34 -27.26 -4.46
C VAL A 37 4.26 -25.84 -5.02
N ASN A 38 5.25 -24.99 -4.75
CA ASN A 38 5.26 -23.62 -5.26
C ASN A 38 5.42 -23.57 -6.80
N PHE A 39 5.08 -22.41 -7.40
CA PHE A 39 5.14 -22.23 -8.85
C PHE A 39 6.50 -22.61 -9.45
N TRP A 40 7.60 -22.26 -8.77
CA TRP A 40 8.95 -22.46 -9.28
C TRP A 40 9.40 -23.91 -9.29
N ALA A 41 9.11 -24.66 -8.22
CA ALA A 41 9.34 -26.09 -8.16
C ALA A 41 8.62 -26.79 -9.32
N LYS A 42 7.37 -26.41 -9.59
CA LYS A 42 6.55 -26.96 -10.68
C LYS A 42 7.01 -26.54 -12.08
N VAL A 43 7.60 -25.36 -12.25
CA VAL A 43 8.26 -24.97 -13.51
C VAL A 43 9.50 -25.82 -13.76
N LYS A 44 10.33 -26.06 -12.73
CA LYS A 44 11.53 -26.92 -12.84
C LYS A 44 11.19 -28.35 -13.25
N GLU A 45 10.05 -28.89 -12.81
CA GLU A 45 9.53 -30.20 -13.24
C GLU A 45 9.29 -30.30 -14.76
N LEU A 46 9.18 -29.17 -15.49
CA LEU A 46 9.03 -29.18 -16.95
C LEU A 46 10.33 -29.54 -17.68
N LYS A 47 11.51 -29.19 -17.14
CA LYS A 47 12.80 -29.41 -17.81
C LYS A 47 12.99 -30.85 -18.31
N PRO A 48 12.81 -31.91 -17.51
CA PRO A 48 13.00 -33.28 -17.98
C PRO A 48 11.94 -33.76 -18.99
N GLN A 49 10.80 -33.07 -19.11
CA GLN A 49 9.71 -33.43 -20.03
C GLN A 49 9.99 -33.06 -21.49
N PHE A 50 11.00 -32.23 -21.76
CA PHE A 50 11.28 -31.66 -23.08
C PHE A 50 12.77 -31.67 -23.40
N HIS A 51 13.15 -32.12 -24.60
CA HIS A 51 14.55 -32.28 -24.99
C HIS A 51 15.37 -30.97 -24.96
N ASN A 52 14.80 -29.89 -25.49
CA ASN A 52 15.49 -28.62 -25.75
C ASN A 52 14.93 -27.47 -24.90
N LEU A 53 14.29 -27.76 -23.78
CA LEU A 53 13.80 -26.73 -22.87
C LEU A 53 14.92 -26.30 -21.94
N HIS A 54 15.43 -25.07 -22.01
CA HIS A 54 16.32 -24.53 -20.98
C HIS A 54 15.54 -23.64 -20.02
N ILE A 55 15.81 -23.74 -18.72
CA ILE A 55 15.19 -22.90 -17.69
C ILE A 55 16.32 -22.16 -17.00
N GLU A 56 16.40 -20.84 -17.23
CA GLU A 56 17.29 -19.98 -16.47
C GLU A 56 16.61 -19.60 -15.17
N GLY A 57 17.24 -19.98 -14.08
CA GLY A 57 16.67 -19.91 -12.74
C GLY A 57 17.64 -19.55 -11.64
N THR A 58 18.91 -19.41 -12.01
CA THR A 58 20.01 -19.29 -11.06
C THR A 58 20.37 -17.84 -10.81
N PHE A 59 20.14 -16.95 -11.78
CA PHE A 59 20.61 -15.58 -11.63
C PHE A 59 19.81 -14.54 -12.44
N PHE A 60 18.75 -13.98 -11.86
CA PHE A 60 18.19 -12.70 -12.29
C PHE A 60 17.60 -11.97 -11.08
N SER A 61 18.13 -10.78 -10.77
CA SER A 61 17.58 -9.90 -9.76
C SER A 61 17.59 -8.44 -10.24
N TRP A 62 16.64 -7.67 -9.73
CA TRP A 62 16.57 -6.22 -9.96
C TRP A 62 16.08 -5.54 -8.68
N SER A 63 16.17 -4.21 -8.60
CA SER A 63 15.96 -3.45 -7.36
C SER A 63 14.60 -3.73 -6.71
N GLY A 64 13.59 -4.09 -7.51
CA GLY A 64 12.21 -4.24 -7.05
C GLY A 64 11.55 -2.89 -6.76
N ASP A 65 12.31 -1.79 -6.89
CA ASP A 65 11.83 -0.42 -6.76
C ASP A 65 10.89 -0.11 -7.91
N ASN A 66 9.78 0.51 -7.55
CA ASN A 66 8.61 0.47 -8.38
C ASN A 66 8.49 1.68 -9.31
N ASP A 67 9.59 2.07 -9.95
CA ASP A 67 9.66 3.21 -10.85
C ASP A 67 10.05 2.84 -12.29
N THR A 68 9.84 3.78 -13.22
CA THR A 68 10.12 3.57 -14.64
C THR A 68 11.61 3.35 -14.94
N GLN A 69 12.52 4.04 -14.24
CA GLN A 69 13.95 3.97 -14.48
C GLN A 69 14.51 2.59 -14.11
N GLU A 70 14.13 2.07 -12.94
CA GLU A 70 14.56 0.77 -12.45
C GLU A 70 14.02 -0.37 -13.32
N ARG A 71 12.80 -0.25 -13.85
CA ARG A 71 12.26 -1.21 -14.83
C ARG A 71 13.08 -1.22 -16.13
N ASN A 72 13.58 -0.07 -16.60
CA ASN A 72 14.43 0.02 -17.78
C ASN A 72 15.82 -0.61 -17.53
N LEU A 73 16.42 -0.33 -16.36
CA LEU A 73 17.69 -0.94 -15.96
C LEU A 73 17.57 -2.46 -15.80
N ALA A 74 16.44 -2.95 -15.28
CA ALA A 74 16.15 -4.38 -15.18
C ALA A 74 16.05 -5.04 -16.58
N ALA A 75 15.46 -4.35 -17.56
CA ALA A 75 15.40 -4.83 -18.93
C ALA A 75 16.78 -4.93 -19.59
N ASP A 76 17.66 -3.96 -19.36
CA ASP A 76 19.06 -4.02 -19.80
C ASP A 76 19.78 -5.22 -19.21
N ARG A 77 19.68 -5.42 -17.88
CA ARG A 77 20.27 -6.58 -17.19
C ARG A 77 19.72 -7.91 -17.70
N LEU A 78 18.43 -7.96 -18.04
CA LEU A 78 17.80 -9.15 -18.60
C LEU A 78 18.40 -9.49 -19.98
N LEU A 79 18.61 -8.48 -20.83
CA LEU A 79 19.28 -8.67 -22.13
C LEU A 79 20.71 -9.20 -21.96
N ASP A 80 21.48 -8.61 -21.05
CA ASP A 80 22.86 -9.03 -20.79
C ASP A 80 22.94 -10.46 -20.24
N LEU A 81 22.04 -10.82 -19.32
CA LEU A 81 21.92 -12.18 -18.79
C LEU A 81 21.68 -13.19 -19.91
N ILE A 82 20.62 -13.00 -20.72
CA ILE A 82 20.27 -13.97 -21.77
C ILE A 82 21.43 -14.12 -22.77
N LYS A 83 22.13 -13.03 -23.11
CA LYS A 83 23.29 -13.09 -24.01
C LYS A 83 24.47 -13.83 -23.40
N ARG A 84 24.68 -13.72 -22.09
CA ARG A 84 25.79 -14.34 -21.36
C ARG A 84 25.57 -15.83 -21.13
N GLU A 85 24.34 -16.25 -20.80
CA GLU A 85 24.04 -17.66 -20.50
C GLU A 85 23.93 -18.52 -21.78
N TYR A 86 23.61 -17.91 -22.92
CA TYR A 86 23.40 -18.64 -24.19
C TYR A 86 24.29 -18.18 -25.36
N PRO A 87 25.63 -18.06 -25.18
CA PRO A 87 26.51 -17.49 -26.21
C PRO A 87 26.61 -18.37 -27.46
N GLY A 88 26.55 -19.70 -27.29
CA GLY A 88 26.59 -20.68 -28.38
C GLY A 88 25.30 -20.79 -29.20
N PHE A 89 24.23 -20.09 -28.81
CA PHE A 89 22.93 -20.15 -29.47
C PHE A 89 22.61 -18.91 -30.31
N LYS A 90 23.52 -17.92 -30.37
CA LYS A 90 23.31 -16.67 -31.12
C LYS A 90 23.07 -16.86 -32.63
N ARG A 91 23.52 -17.97 -33.20
CA ARG A 91 23.30 -18.33 -34.62
C ARG A 91 22.28 -19.45 -34.81
N LYS A 92 21.51 -19.79 -33.77
CA LYS A 92 20.48 -20.82 -33.80
C LYS A 92 19.12 -20.19 -33.60
N GLU A 93 18.09 -20.84 -34.12
CA GLU A 93 16.71 -20.52 -33.76
C GLU A 93 16.50 -20.79 -32.27
N VAL A 94 16.05 -19.77 -31.54
CA VAL A 94 15.75 -19.86 -30.11
C VAL A 94 14.41 -19.22 -29.85
N HIS A 95 13.56 -19.94 -29.12
CA HIS A 95 12.28 -19.42 -28.65
C HIS A 95 12.36 -19.11 -27.16
N LEU A 96 12.21 -17.83 -26.83
CA LEU A 96 12.18 -17.34 -25.48
C LEU A 96 10.76 -17.49 -24.91
N HIS A 97 10.69 -18.03 -23.70
CA HIS A 97 9.48 -18.13 -22.89
C HIS A 97 9.71 -17.31 -21.62
N LEU A 98 9.01 -16.20 -21.48
CA LEU A 98 9.22 -15.24 -20.38
C LEU A 98 8.05 -15.33 -19.41
N ILE A 99 8.33 -15.37 -18.11
CA ILE A 99 7.33 -15.41 -17.04
C ILE A 99 7.59 -14.23 -16.12
N GLY A 100 6.67 -13.29 -16.05
CA GLY A 100 6.77 -12.09 -15.21
C GLY A 100 5.68 -12.09 -14.15
N HIS A 101 6.05 -11.87 -12.88
CA HIS A 101 5.09 -11.55 -11.84
C HIS A 101 5.04 -10.04 -11.59
N SER A 102 3.85 -9.49 -11.35
CA SER A 102 3.66 -8.07 -11.03
C SER A 102 4.41 -7.21 -12.05
N HIS A 103 5.24 -6.28 -11.58
CA HIS A 103 6.09 -5.42 -12.40
C HIS A 103 7.20 -6.15 -13.17
N GLY A 104 7.55 -7.39 -12.82
CA GLY A 104 8.39 -8.24 -13.66
C GLY A 104 7.78 -8.47 -15.05
N GLY A 105 6.46 -8.46 -15.18
CA GLY A 105 5.79 -8.42 -16.49
C GLY A 105 6.02 -7.10 -17.24
N ASN A 106 6.09 -5.97 -16.54
CA ASN A 106 6.43 -4.68 -17.16
C ASN A 106 7.92 -4.61 -17.55
N VAL A 107 8.82 -5.24 -16.78
CA VAL A 107 10.23 -5.42 -17.16
C VAL A 107 10.34 -6.24 -18.45
N ILE A 108 9.54 -7.30 -18.61
CA ILE A 108 9.46 -8.04 -19.87
C ILE A 108 9.02 -7.12 -21.02
N ASN A 109 8.01 -6.28 -20.81
CA ASN A 109 7.57 -5.32 -21.82
C ASN A 109 8.68 -4.30 -22.17
N GLN A 110 9.40 -3.79 -21.17
CA GLN A 110 10.58 -2.93 -21.41
C GLN A 110 11.68 -3.65 -22.19
N PHE A 111 11.95 -4.90 -21.85
CA PHE A 111 12.88 -5.75 -22.58
C PHE A 111 12.46 -5.89 -24.05
N THR A 112 11.17 -6.07 -24.34
CA THR A 112 10.69 -6.15 -25.73
C THR A 112 10.91 -4.85 -26.52
N ASN A 113 10.83 -3.69 -25.88
CA ASN A 113 11.17 -2.41 -26.50
C ASN A 113 12.69 -2.30 -26.73
N LEU A 114 13.48 -2.60 -25.69
CA LEU A 114 14.93 -2.51 -25.71
C LEU A 114 15.53 -3.28 -26.90
N ILE A 115 15.10 -4.53 -27.13
CA ILE A 115 15.63 -5.40 -28.21
C ILE A 115 15.28 -4.94 -29.63
N THR A 116 14.52 -3.85 -29.79
CA THR A 116 14.27 -3.19 -31.07
C THR A 116 15.11 -1.93 -31.28
N THR A 117 15.79 -1.44 -30.25
CA THR A 117 16.63 -0.23 -30.31
C THR A 117 18.02 -0.52 -30.84
N GLU A 118 18.80 0.52 -31.15
CA GLU A 118 20.24 0.44 -31.45
C GLU A 118 21.02 -0.33 -30.37
N LYS A 119 20.78 0.00 -29.09
CA LYS A 119 21.37 -0.71 -27.94
C LYS A 119 21.00 -2.20 -27.92
N GLY A 120 19.78 -2.50 -28.37
CA GLY A 120 19.25 -3.85 -28.52
C GLY A 120 19.67 -4.58 -29.80
N LYS A 121 20.36 -3.96 -30.76
CA LYS A 121 20.82 -4.63 -32.01
C LYS A 121 21.72 -5.83 -31.77
N ALA A 122 22.28 -5.95 -30.57
CA ALA A 122 23.00 -7.15 -30.12
C ALA A 122 22.08 -8.35 -29.80
N PHE A 123 20.75 -8.20 -29.88
CA PHE A 123 19.79 -9.29 -29.76
C PHE A 123 19.83 -10.17 -31.03
N PRO A 124 20.09 -11.49 -30.90
CA PRO A 124 20.28 -12.34 -32.07
C PRO A 124 19.08 -12.38 -33.01
N GLU A 125 19.34 -12.38 -34.31
CA GLU A 125 18.32 -12.23 -35.36
C GLU A 125 17.27 -13.35 -35.35
N LEU A 126 17.72 -14.60 -35.13
CA LEU A 126 16.89 -15.80 -35.12
C LEU A 126 16.15 -16.03 -33.80
N TRP A 127 16.38 -15.19 -32.79
CA TRP A 127 15.71 -15.33 -31.51
C TRP A 127 14.35 -14.64 -31.56
N LYS A 128 13.33 -15.31 -31.01
CA LYS A 128 11.96 -14.79 -30.94
C LYS A 128 11.33 -15.10 -29.59
N ILE A 129 10.45 -14.22 -29.11
CA ILE A 129 9.65 -14.50 -27.93
C ILE A 129 8.40 -15.26 -28.35
N LYS A 130 8.22 -16.49 -27.85
CA LYS A 130 7.13 -17.39 -28.24
C LYS A 130 6.05 -17.55 -27.17
N SER A 131 6.34 -17.18 -25.93
CA SER A 131 5.28 -16.96 -24.94
C SER A 131 5.66 -15.93 -23.89
N ILE A 132 4.66 -15.23 -23.39
CA ILE A 132 4.76 -14.39 -22.19
C ILE A 132 3.67 -14.82 -21.21
N THR A 133 4.07 -15.19 -20.00
CA THR A 133 3.16 -15.47 -18.89
C THR A 133 3.20 -14.30 -17.92
N TYR A 134 2.08 -13.60 -17.79
CA TYR A 134 1.86 -12.55 -16.82
C TYR A 134 1.17 -13.14 -15.59
N LEU A 135 1.78 -12.97 -14.43
CA LEU A 135 1.24 -13.37 -13.13
C LEU A 135 0.92 -12.08 -12.36
N SER A 136 -0.35 -11.73 -12.24
CA SER A 136 -0.78 -10.48 -11.57
C SER A 136 -0.10 -9.21 -12.11
N THR A 137 0.31 -9.18 -13.38
CA THR A 137 0.99 -8.00 -13.95
C THR A 137 0.01 -6.84 -14.15
N PRO A 138 0.33 -5.64 -13.63
CA PRO A 138 -0.47 -4.44 -13.89
C PRO A 138 -0.25 -3.94 -15.32
N PHE A 139 -1.33 -3.81 -16.08
CA PHE A 139 -1.29 -3.30 -17.46
C PHE A 139 -1.62 -1.81 -17.49
N PHE A 140 -0.57 -0.99 -17.64
CA PHE A 140 -0.64 0.45 -17.86
C PHE A 140 -1.24 0.79 -19.23
N GLN A 141 -1.96 1.91 -19.37
CA GLN A 141 -2.54 2.29 -20.66
C GLN A 141 -1.50 2.87 -21.65
N ASN A 142 -0.48 3.56 -21.14
CA ASN A 142 0.49 4.31 -21.92
C ASN A 142 1.92 3.87 -21.60
N LYS A 143 2.25 3.62 -20.33
CA LYS A 143 3.58 3.12 -19.95
C LYS A 143 3.73 1.63 -20.24
N HIS A 144 4.98 1.17 -20.33
CA HIS A 144 5.32 -0.25 -20.38
C HIS A 144 4.54 -1.11 -21.37
N GLN A 145 4.30 -0.57 -22.57
CA GLN A 145 3.61 -1.27 -23.65
C GLN A 145 4.47 -2.42 -24.20
N LEU A 146 3.80 -3.51 -24.56
CA LEU A 146 4.42 -4.64 -25.24
C LEU A 146 4.82 -4.27 -26.66
N ASN A 147 6.10 -4.51 -27.01
CA ASN A 147 6.58 -4.39 -28.38
C ASN A 147 6.42 -5.73 -29.13
N HIS A 148 5.85 -5.66 -30.33
CA HIS A 148 5.47 -6.84 -31.10
C HIS A 148 6.55 -7.31 -32.10
N THR A 149 7.56 -6.47 -32.37
CA THR A 149 8.52 -6.64 -33.48
C THR A 149 9.35 -7.93 -33.39
N LYS A 150 9.67 -8.38 -32.17
CA LYS A 150 10.49 -9.58 -31.92
C LYS A 150 9.69 -10.75 -31.34
N LEU A 151 8.36 -10.65 -31.36
CA LEU A 151 7.49 -11.77 -31.01
C LEU A 151 7.43 -12.76 -32.17
N HIS A 152 7.31 -14.04 -31.85
CA HIS A 152 7.00 -15.07 -32.81
C HIS A 152 5.54 -14.89 -33.30
N PRO A 153 5.19 -15.18 -34.57
CA PRO A 153 3.81 -15.02 -35.07
C PRO A 153 2.77 -15.80 -34.25
N ALA A 154 3.14 -17.00 -33.79
CA ALA A 154 2.35 -17.83 -32.87
C ALA A 154 2.67 -17.57 -31.38
N CYS A 155 3.03 -16.33 -31.00
CA CYS A 155 3.31 -15.99 -29.60
C CYS A 155 2.03 -16.11 -28.76
N LYS A 156 2.13 -16.82 -27.63
CA LYS A 156 1.02 -16.98 -26.68
C LYS A 156 1.16 -16.04 -25.49
N ILE A 157 0.08 -15.36 -25.14
CA ILE A 157 -0.02 -14.60 -23.89
C ILE A 157 -0.82 -15.42 -22.89
N ILE A 158 -0.25 -15.66 -21.71
CA ILE A 158 -0.93 -16.36 -20.61
C ILE A 158 -1.12 -15.34 -19.49
N ASN A 159 -2.36 -15.07 -19.11
CA ASN A 159 -2.67 -14.05 -18.12
C ASN A 159 -3.31 -14.68 -16.88
N VAL A 160 -2.54 -14.79 -15.81
CA VAL A 160 -3.03 -15.27 -14.50
C VAL A 160 -3.38 -14.05 -13.66
N HIS A 161 -4.64 -13.95 -13.23
CA HIS A 161 -5.12 -12.76 -12.52
C HIS A 161 -6.17 -13.10 -11.45
N ASN A 162 -6.17 -12.30 -10.39
CA ASN A 162 -7.15 -12.35 -9.31
C ASN A 162 -8.02 -11.10 -9.36
N GLY A 163 -9.34 -11.27 -9.41
CA GLY A 163 -10.29 -10.15 -9.44
C GLY A 163 -10.28 -9.27 -8.19
N TYR A 164 -9.72 -9.75 -7.07
CA TYR A 164 -9.54 -9.00 -5.83
C TYR A 164 -8.17 -8.31 -5.71
N ASP A 165 -7.28 -8.52 -6.68
CA ASP A 165 -5.94 -7.92 -6.69
C ASP A 165 -6.04 -6.40 -6.87
N LEU A 166 -5.90 -5.67 -5.75
CA LEU A 166 -5.93 -4.22 -5.74
C LEU A 166 -4.64 -3.64 -6.32
N THR A 167 -3.53 -4.37 -6.26
CA THR A 167 -2.26 -3.91 -6.83
C THR A 167 -2.33 -3.86 -8.34
N GLN A 168 -2.74 -4.96 -8.98
CA GLN A 168 -2.88 -5.04 -10.43
C GLN A 168 -3.87 -4.01 -11.00
N GLN A 169 -4.91 -3.68 -10.23
CA GLN A 169 -6.03 -2.85 -10.67
C GLN A 169 -5.91 -1.37 -10.28
N PHE A 170 -5.03 -1.03 -9.32
CA PHE A 170 -4.96 0.30 -8.77
C PHE A 170 -3.57 0.65 -8.18
N VAL A 171 -3.05 -0.12 -7.21
CA VAL A 171 -1.84 0.32 -6.45
C VAL A 171 -0.57 0.35 -7.29
N ALA A 172 -0.43 -0.54 -8.27
CA ALA A 172 0.75 -0.62 -9.14
C ALA A 172 1.05 0.69 -9.89
N ASP A 173 0.05 1.53 -10.04
CA ASP A 173 0.20 2.82 -10.67
C ASP A 173 0.88 3.87 -9.80
N PHE A 174 0.82 3.72 -8.47
CA PHE A 174 1.70 4.50 -7.61
C PHE A 174 3.10 3.94 -7.82
N SER A 175 3.76 4.37 -8.88
CA SER A 175 5.13 4.00 -9.17
C SER A 175 6.00 4.81 -8.23
N LEU A 176 6.34 4.21 -7.10
CA LEU A 176 6.79 4.94 -5.93
C LEU A 176 8.29 5.26 -6.01
N ILE A 177 8.61 6.54 -6.18
CA ILE A 177 9.94 7.09 -6.04
C ILE A 177 10.32 7.09 -4.55
N ASN A 178 11.46 6.50 -4.21
CA ASN A 178 12.07 6.56 -2.88
C ASN A 178 11.18 6.08 -1.72
N LEU A 179 10.19 5.21 -1.96
CA LEU A 179 9.35 4.68 -0.88
C LEU A 179 10.15 3.87 0.13
N GLU A 180 11.21 3.19 -0.30
CA GLU A 180 12.21 2.60 0.60
C GLU A 180 12.71 3.62 1.63
N VAL A 181 13.05 4.84 1.19
CA VAL A 181 13.58 5.89 2.09
C VAL A 181 12.50 6.31 3.08
N LEU A 182 11.26 6.51 2.61
CA LEU A 182 10.14 6.86 3.48
C LEU A 182 9.91 5.76 4.52
N ILE A 183 9.83 4.51 4.09
CA ILE A 183 9.52 3.38 4.94
C ILE A 183 10.64 3.06 5.92
N ARG A 184 11.91 3.18 5.51
CA ARG A 184 13.06 3.10 6.42
C ARG A 184 13.02 4.17 7.50
N ASN A 185 12.57 5.38 7.13
CA ASN A 185 12.43 6.48 8.08
C ASN A 185 11.14 6.39 8.91
N LEU A 186 10.17 5.56 8.50
CA LEU A 186 8.99 5.25 9.30
C LEU A 186 9.37 4.31 10.43
N ASN A 187 9.75 4.89 11.57
CA ASN A 187 10.09 4.11 12.76
C ASN A 187 8.81 3.57 13.43
N LYS A 188 8.38 2.37 13.03
CA LYS A 188 7.24 1.66 13.64
C LYS A 188 7.34 1.60 15.17
N GLY A 189 8.54 1.42 15.72
CA GLY A 189 8.76 1.39 17.17
C GLY A 189 8.34 2.68 17.88
N ASN A 190 8.50 3.84 17.24
CA ASN A 190 8.03 5.12 17.78
C ASN A 190 6.49 5.18 17.84
N PHE A 191 5.81 4.72 16.78
CA PHE A 191 4.34 4.63 16.74
C PHE A 191 3.80 3.63 17.76
N ASP A 192 4.43 2.45 17.88
CA ASP A 192 4.05 1.42 18.85
C ASP A 192 4.23 1.92 20.28
N LYS A 193 5.33 2.65 20.55
CA LYS A 193 5.58 3.30 21.85
C LYS A 193 4.50 4.34 22.17
N ALA A 194 4.16 5.21 21.21
CA ALA A 194 3.11 6.20 21.38
C ALA A 194 1.74 5.54 21.64
N LEU A 195 1.38 4.52 20.86
CA LEU A 195 0.13 3.79 21.02
C LEU A 195 0.07 3.05 22.36
N LYS A 196 1.16 2.40 22.78
CA LYS A 196 1.26 1.77 24.11
C LYS A 196 1.04 2.79 25.23
N ARG A 197 1.58 4.00 25.08
CA ARG A 197 1.40 5.07 26.05
C ARG A 197 -0.05 5.56 26.13
N ILE A 198 -0.70 5.78 24.99
CA ILE A 198 -2.12 6.16 24.92
C ILE A 198 -3.02 5.06 25.50
N LYS A 199 -2.72 3.78 25.23
CA LYS A 199 -3.47 2.63 25.78
C LYS A 199 -3.32 2.47 27.30
N ALA A 200 -2.30 3.06 27.91
CA ALA A 200 -2.13 3.05 29.36
C ALA A 200 -3.03 4.06 30.09
N VAL A 201 -3.74 4.91 29.35
CA VAL A 201 -4.69 5.88 29.91
C VAL A 201 -5.94 5.13 30.37
N ASP A 202 -6.31 5.34 31.62
CA ASP A 202 -7.60 4.94 32.13
C ASP A 202 -8.65 6.00 31.78
N PHE A 203 -9.36 5.77 30.68
CA PHE A 203 -10.34 6.73 30.18
C PHE A 203 -11.59 6.89 31.07
N THR A 204 -11.84 5.98 32.01
CA THR A 204 -12.97 6.12 32.96
C THR A 204 -12.74 7.29 33.92
N THR A 205 -11.49 7.72 34.10
CA THR A 205 -11.14 8.83 35.00
C THR A 205 -11.64 10.18 34.50
N PHE A 206 -11.96 10.31 33.21
CA PHE A 206 -12.50 11.55 32.65
C PHE A 206 -14.00 11.74 32.90
N ASP A 207 -14.72 10.70 33.34
CA ASP A 207 -16.16 10.81 33.61
C ASP A 207 -16.46 11.83 34.72
N VAL A 208 -15.53 12.02 35.67
CA VAL A 208 -15.66 13.00 36.76
C VAL A 208 -15.64 14.46 36.29
N LEU A 209 -15.26 14.73 35.04
CA LEU A 209 -15.38 16.08 34.45
C LEU A 209 -16.84 16.51 34.26
N SER A 210 -17.77 15.56 34.28
CA SER A 210 -19.21 15.83 34.27
C SER A 210 -19.79 16.07 35.67
N ASP A 211 -19.04 15.76 36.73
CA ASP A 211 -19.50 15.93 38.10
C ASP A 211 -19.45 17.39 38.56
N LEU A 212 -20.30 17.73 39.53
CA LEU A 212 -20.34 19.07 40.15
C LEU A 212 -19.11 19.34 41.01
N TYR A 213 -18.48 18.28 41.54
CA TYR A 213 -17.35 18.35 42.45
C TYR A 213 -16.39 17.21 42.15
N ILE A 214 -15.08 17.50 42.18
CA ILE A 214 -14.00 16.53 41.99
C ILE A 214 -13.27 16.43 43.33
N LYS A 215 -13.16 15.23 43.91
CA LYS A 215 -12.46 15.03 45.18
C LYS A 215 -10.96 15.27 45.04
N ASP A 216 -10.46 16.21 45.84
CA ASP A 216 -9.08 16.66 45.79
C ASP A 216 -8.05 15.60 46.15
N ASP A 217 -8.38 14.66 47.04
CA ASP A 217 -7.42 13.67 47.54
C ASP A 217 -7.38 12.38 46.70
N THR A 218 -8.37 12.16 45.84
CA THR A 218 -8.53 10.89 45.12
C THR A 218 -8.80 11.04 43.62
N GLU A 219 -9.83 11.80 43.25
CA GLU A 219 -10.32 11.87 41.86
C GLU A 219 -9.48 12.86 41.05
N GLY A 220 -9.18 14.03 41.60
CA GLY A 220 -8.34 15.06 40.99
C GLY A 220 -6.93 14.58 40.62
N PRO A 221 -6.15 14.04 41.56
CA PRO A 221 -4.81 13.51 41.30
C PRO A 221 -4.82 12.42 40.21
N ARG A 222 -5.83 11.53 40.22
CA ARG A 222 -5.96 10.44 39.24
C ARG A 222 -6.32 10.96 37.85
N LEU A 223 -7.23 11.94 37.75
CA LEU A 223 -7.59 12.60 36.50
C LEU A 223 -6.39 13.35 35.90
N TRP A 224 -5.65 14.13 36.70
CA TRP A 224 -4.48 14.85 36.23
C TRP A 224 -3.36 13.92 35.77
N ARG A 225 -3.12 12.83 36.51
CA ARG A 225 -2.16 11.79 36.11
C ARG A 225 -2.54 11.16 34.77
N ASN A 226 -3.81 10.80 34.56
CA ASN A 226 -4.25 10.17 33.32
C ASN A 226 -4.21 11.14 32.13
N MET A 227 -4.53 12.42 32.33
CA MET A 227 -4.35 13.44 31.30
C MET A 227 -2.86 13.65 30.96
N ALA A 228 -1.97 13.65 31.96
CA ALA A 228 -0.52 13.69 31.72
C ALA A 228 -0.04 12.50 30.87
N ILE A 229 -0.53 11.29 31.15
CA ILE A 229 -0.23 10.08 30.36
C ILE A 229 -0.74 10.22 28.92
N LEU A 230 -1.97 10.71 28.74
CA LEU A 230 -2.58 10.92 27.43
C LEU A 230 -1.78 11.92 26.59
N LEU A 231 -1.47 13.09 27.15
CA LEU A 231 -0.71 14.14 26.48
C LEU A 231 0.72 13.69 26.16
N ASP A 232 1.34 12.90 27.04
CA ASP A 232 2.65 12.29 26.76
C ASP A 232 2.58 11.30 25.59
N GLY A 233 1.51 10.51 25.49
CA GLY A 233 1.23 9.65 24.34
C GLY A 233 1.02 10.44 23.04
N ILE A 234 0.25 11.52 23.08
CA ILE A 234 0.02 12.44 21.94
C ILE A 234 1.34 13.09 21.50
N LYS A 235 2.16 13.56 22.45
CA LYS A 235 3.49 14.14 22.19
C LYS A 235 4.40 13.13 21.47
N LEU A 236 4.46 11.88 21.94
CA LEU A 236 5.22 10.82 21.29
C LEU A 236 4.71 10.53 19.87
N LEU A 237 3.39 10.52 19.66
CA LEU A 237 2.81 10.31 18.35
C LEU A 237 3.13 11.46 17.38
N LEU A 238 2.96 12.70 17.81
CA LEU A 238 3.27 13.89 17.01
C LEU A 238 4.76 13.96 16.67
N GLY A 239 5.64 13.69 17.63
CA GLY A 239 7.07 13.61 17.39
C GLY A 239 7.42 12.56 16.32
N ALA A 240 6.82 11.36 16.40
CA ALA A 240 7.03 10.32 15.39
C ALA A 240 6.55 10.75 13.99
N VAL A 241 5.41 11.45 13.90
CA VAL A 241 4.89 11.98 12.63
C VAL A 241 5.80 13.11 12.10
N ILE A 242 6.23 14.04 12.95
CA ILE A 242 7.13 15.14 12.58
C ILE A 242 8.47 14.59 12.07
N ASP A 243 9.10 13.66 12.80
CA ASP A 243 10.34 13.01 12.40
C ASP A 243 10.20 12.32 11.05
N TYR A 244 9.08 11.60 10.85
CA TYR A 244 8.76 10.96 9.57
C TYR A 244 8.64 11.98 8.44
N ILE A 245 7.86 13.05 8.61
CA ILE A 245 7.69 14.08 7.58
C ILE A 245 9.01 14.81 7.30
N LEU A 246 9.80 15.14 8.33
CA LEU A 246 11.12 15.76 8.17
C LEU A 246 12.05 14.91 7.31
N SER A 247 11.99 13.59 7.49
CA SER A 247 12.80 12.63 6.74
C SER A 247 12.53 12.60 5.22
N ILE A 248 11.36 13.09 4.79
CA ILE A 248 10.97 13.14 3.36
C ILE A 248 11.76 14.24 2.65
N LYS A 249 12.82 13.86 1.94
CA LYS A 249 13.62 14.82 1.15
C LYS A 249 12.87 15.20 -0.12
N THR A 250 12.59 16.50 -0.29
CA THR A 250 11.91 17.04 -1.48
C THR A 250 12.37 18.46 -1.79
N GLU A 251 12.52 18.75 -3.08
CA GLU A 251 12.80 20.10 -3.57
C GLU A 251 11.53 20.87 -3.95
N ARG A 252 10.39 20.19 -4.15
CA ARG A 252 9.22 20.78 -4.82
C ARG A 252 8.08 21.25 -3.91
N PHE A 253 7.91 20.70 -2.70
CA PHE A 253 6.85 21.12 -1.75
C PHE A 253 7.39 21.62 -0.41
N LYS A 254 8.55 22.30 -0.44
CA LYS A 254 9.18 22.83 0.77
C LYS A 254 8.24 23.74 1.56
N VAL A 255 7.39 24.50 0.88
CA VAL A 255 6.46 25.46 1.49
C VAL A 255 5.33 24.73 2.21
N GLU A 256 4.62 23.84 1.53
CA GLU A 256 3.50 23.06 2.10
C GLU A 256 3.99 22.14 3.21
N LYS A 257 5.16 21.50 3.01
CA LYS A 257 5.83 20.71 4.04
C LYS A 257 6.11 21.56 5.29
N LYS A 258 6.69 22.75 5.10
CA LYS A 258 6.99 23.66 6.21
C LYS A 258 5.73 24.10 6.93
N GLN A 259 4.70 24.53 6.20
CA GLN A 259 3.42 24.93 6.79
C GLN A 259 2.78 23.80 7.61
N PHE A 260 2.84 22.56 7.11
CA PHE A 260 2.32 21.42 7.84
C PHE A 260 3.15 21.10 9.09
N LEU A 261 4.48 21.11 8.98
CA LEU A 261 5.39 20.94 10.11
C LEU A 261 5.18 22.03 11.17
N ASP A 262 5.04 23.30 10.77
CA ASP A 262 4.78 24.43 11.66
C ASP A 262 3.45 24.25 12.42
N LEU A 263 2.42 23.65 11.80
CA LEU A 263 1.18 23.29 12.49
C LEU A 263 1.38 22.12 13.47
N LEU A 264 2.06 21.06 13.06
CA LEU A 264 2.36 19.91 13.92
C LEU A 264 3.21 20.32 15.14
N ASP A 265 4.21 21.19 14.95
CA ASP A 265 5.06 21.72 16.01
C ASP A 265 4.27 22.58 16.99
N ARG A 266 3.31 23.39 16.51
CA ARG A 266 2.39 24.13 17.41
C ARG A 266 1.53 23.19 18.25
N ILE A 267 1.03 22.10 17.67
CA ILE A 267 0.27 21.08 18.42
C ILE A 267 1.18 20.35 19.41
N LEU A 268 2.40 19.99 19.01
CA LEU A 268 3.39 19.34 19.86
C LEU A 268 3.77 20.22 21.06
N ASN A 269 3.98 21.53 20.83
CA ASN A 269 4.29 22.51 21.86
C ASN A 269 3.13 22.69 22.84
N TRP A 270 1.88 22.76 22.34
CA TRP A 270 0.70 22.77 23.19
C TRP A 270 0.63 21.51 24.07
N ALA A 271 0.76 20.31 23.47
CA ALA A 271 0.69 19.05 24.20
C ALA A 271 1.81 18.94 25.26
N THR A 272 3.03 19.38 24.93
CA THR A 272 4.19 19.36 25.83
C THR A 272 4.01 20.30 27.02
N THR A 273 3.52 21.51 26.76
CA THR A 273 3.24 22.50 27.80
C THR A 273 2.15 22.01 28.74
N ALA A 274 1.02 21.56 28.19
CA ALA A 274 -0.08 21.02 28.99
C ALA A 274 0.38 19.79 29.80
N GLN A 275 1.12 18.85 29.19
CA GLN A 275 1.61 17.67 29.89
C GLN A 275 2.49 18.02 31.09
N THR A 276 3.34 19.05 30.96
CA THR A 276 4.21 19.53 32.05
C THR A 276 3.39 20.09 33.21
N VAL A 277 2.36 20.89 32.92
CA VAL A 277 1.43 21.42 33.94
C VAL A 277 0.70 20.26 34.64
N PHE A 278 0.10 19.35 33.87
CA PHE A 278 -0.63 18.21 34.44
C PHE A 278 0.27 17.31 35.29
N SER A 279 1.52 17.06 34.87
CA SER A 279 2.47 16.23 35.60
C SER A 279 2.95 16.89 36.90
N THR A 280 3.10 18.22 36.90
CA THR A 280 3.46 18.98 38.10
C THR A 280 2.32 18.96 39.12
N ASN A 281 1.08 19.07 38.64
CA ASN A 281 -0.12 19.13 39.46
C ASN A 281 -0.73 17.76 39.78
N GLN A 282 -0.11 16.63 39.39
CA GLN A 282 -0.73 15.30 39.49
C GLN A 282 -0.85 14.72 40.91
N SER A 283 -0.08 15.24 41.88
CA SER A 283 -0.11 14.79 43.28
C SER A 283 -0.76 15.82 44.20
N ARG A 284 -0.60 17.10 43.88
CA ARG A 284 -1.24 18.21 44.58
C ARG A 284 -1.30 19.43 43.68
N ARG A 285 -2.49 20.00 43.48
CA ARG A 285 -2.68 21.25 42.74
C ARG A 285 -2.98 22.40 43.68
N ARG A 286 -2.31 23.55 43.49
CA ARG A 286 -2.64 24.76 44.25
C ARG A 286 -4.03 25.26 43.86
N GLY A 287 -4.89 25.46 44.86
CA GLY A 287 -6.29 25.85 44.64
C GLY A 287 -7.24 24.68 44.39
N GLY A 288 -6.80 23.43 44.60
CA GLY A 288 -7.61 22.24 44.43
C GLY A 288 -7.74 21.80 42.98
N TYR A 289 -8.51 20.74 42.79
CA TYR A 289 -8.87 20.16 41.52
C TYR A 289 -10.31 20.51 41.19
N GLY A 290 -10.55 20.81 39.93
CA GLY A 290 -11.88 21.14 39.47
C GLY A 290 -11.93 21.22 37.96
N ARG A 291 -13.14 21.29 37.44
CA ARG A 291 -13.36 21.24 36.00
C ARG A 291 -12.81 22.48 35.28
N SER A 292 -12.97 23.66 35.89
CA SER A 292 -12.41 24.90 35.35
C SER A 292 -10.89 24.82 35.32
N GLU A 293 -10.31 24.37 36.43
CA GLU A 293 -8.88 24.16 36.65
C GLU A 293 -8.32 23.19 35.62
N PHE A 294 -9.04 22.12 35.31
CA PHE A 294 -8.66 21.14 34.30
C PHE A 294 -8.55 21.77 32.90
N PHE A 295 -9.56 22.53 32.47
CA PHE A 295 -9.55 23.17 31.15
C PHE A 295 -8.53 24.32 31.06
N THR A 296 -8.28 25.02 32.17
CA THR A 296 -7.20 26.01 32.28
C THR A 296 -5.84 25.34 32.16
N ASP A 297 -5.57 24.29 32.93
CA ASP A 297 -4.30 23.55 32.90
C ASP A 297 -4.06 22.89 31.53
N LEU A 298 -5.13 22.49 30.81
CA LEU A 298 -5.07 21.98 29.43
C LEU A 298 -4.84 23.06 28.39
N ASN A 299 -5.07 24.33 28.72
CA ASN A 299 -5.15 25.42 27.76
C ASN A 299 -6.09 25.06 26.59
N LEU A 300 -7.32 24.67 26.95
CA LEU A 300 -8.29 24.04 26.04
C LEU A 300 -8.54 24.88 24.77
N LEU A 301 -8.71 26.20 24.89
CA LEU A 301 -8.98 27.09 23.77
C LEU A 301 -7.89 27.02 22.69
N VAL A 302 -6.62 27.05 23.11
CA VAL A 302 -5.48 26.96 22.18
C VAL A 302 -5.48 25.59 21.49
N GLY A 303 -5.69 24.51 22.25
CA GLY A 303 -5.81 23.17 21.68
C GLY A 303 -6.93 23.07 20.65
N LEU A 304 -8.13 23.56 20.97
CA LEU A 304 -9.28 23.53 20.06
C LEU A 304 -9.03 24.30 18.75
N ARG A 305 -8.42 25.49 18.82
CA ARG A 305 -8.07 26.27 17.62
C ARG A 305 -7.11 25.49 16.71
N LEU A 306 -6.10 24.84 17.29
CA LEU A 306 -5.14 24.03 16.52
C LEU A 306 -5.79 22.79 15.89
N PHE A 307 -6.69 22.11 16.61
CA PHE A 307 -7.44 20.98 16.05
C PHE A 307 -8.42 21.40 14.96
N ASN A 308 -9.05 22.57 15.08
CA ASN A 308 -9.88 23.14 14.02
C ASN A 308 -9.05 23.48 12.78
N GLU A 309 -7.81 23.94 12.94
CA GLU A 309 -6.92 24.24 11.82
C GLU A 309 -6.54 22.96 11.04
N ILE A 310 -6.09 21.90 11.73
CA ILE A 310 -5.67 20.66 11.06
C ILE A 310 -6.85 19.87 10.46
N LEU A 311 -8.02 19.94 11.09
CA LEU A 311 -9.24 19.28 10.61
C LEU A 311 -10.13 20.20 9.75
N ALA A 312 -9.64 21.38 9.37
CA ALA A 312 -10.42 22.35 8.62
C ALA A 312 -11.01 21.74 7.35
N ILE A 313 -12.33 21.84 7.24
CA ILE A 313 -13.15 21.36 6.11
C ILE A 313 -14.50 22.08 6.17
N LYS A 314 -15.01 22.56 5.03
CA LYS A 314 -16.27 23.30 4.92
C LYS A 314 -17.33 22.54 4.13
N THR A 315 -16.96 21.85 3.05
CA THR A 315 -17.95 21.19 2.18
C THR A 315 -17.67 19.72 1.93
N GLY A 316 -16.41 19.30 1.75
CA GLY A 316 -16.10 17.90 1.42
C GLY A 316 -14.62 17.65 1.16
N GLU A 317 -14.31 16.56 0.44
CA GLU A 317 -12.90 16.19 0.21
C GLU A 317 -12.09 17.28 -0.52
N SER A 318 -12.75 18.10 -1.35
CA SER A 318 -12.08 19.10 -2.19
C SER A 318 -11.48 20.26 -1.39
N ASP A 319 -12.00 20.57 -0.20
CA ASP A 319 -11.55 21.72 0.61
C ASP A 319 -10.97 21.33 1.97
N SER A 320 -10.86 20.02 2.25
CA SER A 320 -10.16 19.49 3.41
C SER A 320 -8.69 19.92 3.39
N TYR A 321 -8.25 20.55 4.49
CA TYR A 321 -6.84 20.92 4.70
C TYR A 321 -5.94 19.68 4.76
N LEU A 322 -6.33 18.68 5.57
CA LEU A 322 -5.57 17.44 5.73
C LEU A 322 -5.43 16.67 4.41
N LEU A 323 -6.52 16.49 3.65
CA LEU A 323 -6.45 15.81 2.36
C LEU A 323 -5.67 16.64 1.33
N GLY A 324 -5.67 17.97 1.43
CA GLY A 324 -4.84 18.84 0.59
C GLY A 324 -3.35 18.65 0.82
N ILE A 325 -2.90 18.53 2.07
CA ILE A 325 -1.50 18.21 2.37
C ILE A 325 -1.11 16.84 1.82
N LEU A 326 -1.95 15.82 2.06
CA LEU A 326 -1.70 14.47 1.55
C LEU A 326 -1.69 14.45 0.02
N GLU A 327 -2.60 15.17 -0.64
CA GLU A 327 -2.60 15.32 -2.09
C GLU A 327 -1.26 15.89 -2.61
N THR A 328 -0.74 16.95 -1.98
CA THR A 328 0.56 17.53 -2.37
C THR A 328 1.70 16.51 -2.20
N LEU A 329 1.67 15.71 -1.14
CA LEU A 329 2.65 14.65 -0.90
C LEU A 329 2.58 13.52 -1.95
N PHE A 330 1.41 13.24 -2.52
CA PHE A 330 1.21 12.13 -3.47
C PHE A 330 1.19 12.53 -4.95
N LYS A 331 1.11 13.83 -5.29
CA LYS A 331 1.11 14.29 -6.69
C LYS A 331 2.44 13.99 -7.41
N GLU A 332 2.33 13.65 -8.70
CA GLU A 332 3.43 13.20 -9.56
C GLU A 332 4.62 14.17 -9.58
N ASN A 333 5.84 13.62 -9.52
CA ASN A 333 7.11 14.35 -9.59
C ASN A 333 7.33 15.42 -8.49
N THR A 334 6.33 15.75 -7.68
CA THR A 334 6.45 16.57 -6.48
C THR A 334 6.51 15.71 -5.21
N GLY A 335 6.02 14.48 -5.27
CA GLY A 335 5.79 13.61 -4.12
C GLY A 335 6.42 12.22 -4.21
N ILE A 336 5.66 11.20 -3.79
CA ILE A 336 6.08 9.79 -3.73
C ILE A 336 6.00 9.10 -5.10
N THR A 337 5.31 9.60 -6.13
CA THR A 337 5.11 8.86 -7.40
C THR A 337 5.75 9.51 -8.65
N ASP A 338 6.17 8.68 -9.62
CA ASP A 338 6.72 9.12 -10.92
C ASP A 338 5.63 9.58 -11.92
N SER A 339 4.48 8.90 -11.90
CA SER A 339 3.21 9.31 -12.47
C SER A 339 2.06 8.51 -11.82
N ILE A 340 0.82 8.86 -12.17
CA ILE A 340 -0.43 8.19 -11.81
C ILE A 340 -1.28 8.05 -13.09
N GLU A 341 -1.29 6.84 -13.63
CA GLU A 341 -2.03 6.29 -14.75
C GLU A 341 -2.90 5.05 -14.38
N GLN A 342 -4.11 4.97 -14.93
CA GLN A 342 -4.92 3.76 -14.76
C GLN A 342 -4.20 2.45 -15.18
N THR A 343 -4.19 1.48 -14.26
CA THR A 343 -3.78 0.10 -14.51
C THR A 343 -5.00 -0.84 -14.52
N GLY A 344 -4.80 -2.05 -15.03
CA GLY A 344 -5.82 -3.09 -15.01
C GLY A 344 -5.21 -4.48 -15.17
N TRP A 345 -6.05 -5.50 -15.02
CA TRP A 345 -5.65 -6.91 -15.10
C TRP A 345 -5.71 -7.50 -16.51
N ASN A 346 -6.34 -6.80 -17.46
CA ASN A 346 -6.58 -7.32 -18.82
C ASN A 346 -5.54 -6.78 -19.82
N PRO A 347 -4.71 -7.65 -20.45
CA PRO A 347 -3.68 -7.24 -21.39
C PRO A 347 -4.17 -6.89 -22.80
N LYS A 348 -5.47 -7.06 -23.11
CA LYS A 348 -6.02 -7.02 -24.48
C LYS A 348 -5.60 -5.79 -25.30
N LYS A 349 -5.51 -4.61 -24.68
CA LYS A 349 -5.06 -3.38 -25.35
C LYS A 349 -3.58 -3.44 -25.75
N GLN A 350 -2.74 -4.03 -24.92
CA GLN A 350 -1.30 -4.13 -25.16
C GLN A 350 -0.94 -5.26 -26.15
N THR A 351 -1.75 -6.31 -26.23
CA THR A 351 -1.43 -7.53 -26.99
C THR A 351 -1.96 -7.55 -28.42
N LYS A 352 -2.72 -6.53 -28.86
CA LYS A 352 -3.08 -6.26 -30.26
C LYS A 352 -3.52 -7.49 -31.09
N GLY A 353 -4.31 -8.39 -30.49
CA GLY A 353 -4.89 -9.55 -31.19
C GLY A 353 -4.14 -10.88 -31.03
N LEU A 354 -3.06 -10.93 -30.25
CA LEU A 354 -2.43 -12.21 -29.85
C LEU A 354 -3.42 -13.08 -29.06
N GLU A 355 -3.27 -14.41 -29.15
CA GLU A 355 -4.00 -15.37 -28.35
C GLU A 355 -3.74 -15.12 -26.86
N ILE A 356 -4.80 -14.83 -26.09
CA ILE A 356 -4.75 -14.70 -24.64
C ILE A 356 -5.38 -15.94 -24.02
N ILE A 357 -4.56 -16.72 -23.34
CA ILE A 357 -4.99 -17.78 -22.42
C ILE A 357 -5.27 -17.12 -21.08
N ASP A 358 -6.55 -16.81 -20.86
CA ASP A 358 -7.02 -16.17 -19.63
C ASP A 358 -7.15 -17.17 -18.47
N VAL A 359 -6.55 -16.89 -17.32
CA VAL A 359 -6.50 -17.79 -16.15
C VAL A 359 -6.99 -17.02 -14.91
N PRO A 360 -8.31 -16.92 -14.71
CA PRO A 360 -8.86 -16.30 -13.52
C PRO A 360 -8.68 -17.22 -12.31
N ILE A 361 -8.16 -16.67 -11.21
CA ILE A 361 -7.90 -17.41 -9.95
C ILE A 361 -8.64 -16.82 -8.74
N THR A 362 -9.56 -15.89 -9.00
CA THR A 362 -10.35 -15.18 -7.97
C THR A 362 -11.02 -16.12 -6.98
N ASP A 363 -11.52 -17.26 -7.45
CA ASP A 363 -12.23 -18.21 -6.61
C ASP A 363 -11.35 -18.93 -5.58
N SER A 364 -10.03 -18.92 -5.80
CA SER A 364 -9.05 -19.48 -4.89
C SER A 364 -8.59 -18.49 -3.81
N ASP A 365 -8.97 -17.22 -3.90
CA ASP A 365 -8.68 -16.24 -2.86
C ASP A 365 -9.57 -16.50 -1.62
N ARG A 366 -8.98 -16.54 -0.42
CA ARG A 366 -9.73 -16.70 0.84
C ARG A 366 -10.83 -15.65 0.98
N TYR A 367 -10.63 -14.44 0.46
CA TYR A 367 -11.63 -13.38 0.47
C TYR A 367 -12.90 -13.73 -0.32
N ASN A 368 -12.80 -14.58 -1.36
CA ASN A 368 -13.96 -15.01 -2.15
C ASN A 368 -15.04 -15.68 -1.28
N SER A 369 -14.62 -16.52 -0.35
CA SER A 369 -15.51 -17.23 0.57
C SER A 369 -16.33 -16.30 1.48
N ARG A 370 -15.94 -15.02 1.60
CA ARG A 370 -16.66 -14.00 2.38
C ARG A 370 -17.88 -13.43 1.66
N LYS A 371 -18.05 -13.71 0.37
CA LYS A 371 -19.16 -13.23 -0.47
C LYS A 371 -19.25 -11.70 -0.53
N LYS A 372 -18.10 -11.02 -0.46
CA LYS A 372 -17.97 -9.54 -0.46
C LYS A 372 -17.57 -8.96 -1.83
N LYS A 373 -17.78 -9.70 -2.93
CA LYS A 373 -17.44 -9.24 -4.29
C LYS A 373 -18.12 -7.92 -4.65
N ALA A 374 -19.42 -7.81 -4.36
CA ALA A 374 -20.18 -6.58 -4.62
C ALA A 374 -19.61 -5.38 -3.84
N SER A 375 -19.23 -5.57 -2.57
CA SER A 375 -18.56 -4.55 -1.76
C SER A 375 -17.22 -4.12 -2.35
N PHE A 376 -16.42 -5.09 -2.81
CA PHE A 376 -15.14 -4.82 -3.47
C PHE A 376 -15.32 -4.03 -4.77
N ASP A 377 -16.31 -4.39 -5.60
CA ASP A 377 -16.57 -3.68 -6.86
C ASP A 377 -17.10 -2.27 -6.62
N ALA A 378 -18.01 -2.11 -5.64
CA ALA A 378 -18.52 -0.80 -5.22
C ALA A 378 -17.43 0.11 -4.63
N PHE A 379 -16.36 -0.47 -4.09
CA PHE A 379 -15.16 0.26 -3.68
C PHE A 379 -14.26 0.61 -4.87
N LEU A 380 -13.90 -0.40 -5.67
CA LEU A 380 -12.86 -0.28 -6.69
C LEU A 380 -13.30 0.60 -7.87
N THR A 381 -14.50 0.42 -8.39
CA THR A 381 -14.94 1.16 -9.59
C THR A 381 -14.94 2.67 -9.36
N PRO A 382 -15.58 3.21 -8.29
CA PRO A 382 -15.54 4.65 -8.04
C PRO A 382 -14.14 5.16 -7.67
N LEU A 383 -13.30 4.33 -7.03
CA LEU A 383 -11.90 4.67 -6.75
C LEU A 383 -11.12 4.87 -8.05
N GLN A 384 -11.26 3.96 -9.01
CA GLN A 384 -10.65 4.07 -10.34
C GLN A 384 -11.21 5.27 -11.12
N SER A 385 -12.52 5.54 -11.05
CA SER A 385 -13.11 6.72 -11.67
C SER A 385 -12.59 8.02 -11.07
N ALA A 386 -12.42 8.09 -9.75
CA ALA A 386 -11.81 9.25 -9.09
C ALA A 386 -10.36 9.46 -9.53
N LEU A 387 -9.59 8.37 -9.68
CA LEU A 387 -8.23 8.41 -10.21
C LEU A 387 -8.18 8.95 -11.65
N GLN A 388 -9.04 8.42 -12.53
CA GLN A 388 -9.17 8.89 -13.92
C GLN A 388 -9.54 10.37 -13.99
N ALA A 389 -10.43 10.82 -13.10
CA ALA A 389 -10.84 12.21 -12.99
C ALA A 389 -9.81 13.11 -12.27
N LYS A 390 -8.63 12.57 -11.91
CA LYS A 390 -7.56 13.26 -11.18
C LYS A 390 -8.01 13.86 -9.84
N LYS A 391 -8.99 13.23 -9.18
CA LYS A 391 -9.53 13.65 -7.88
C LYS A 391 -8.79 12.95 -6.74
N LEU A 392 -7.51 13.30 -6.56
CA LEU A 392 -6.65 12.60 -5.60
C LEU A 392 -7.14 12.70 -4.14
N ARG A 393 -7.75 13.82 -3.73
CA ARG A 393 -8.37 13.93 -2.39
C ARG A 393 -9.51 12.94 -2.18
N GLU A 394 -10.33 12.70 -3.22
CA GLU A 394 -11.40 11.70 -3.18
C GLU A 394 -10.82 10.29 -3.08
N VAL A 395 -9.78 10.00 -3.86
CA VAL A 395 -9.02 8.73 -3.81
C VAL A 395 -8.48 8.47 -2.40
N LEU A 396 -7.81 9.45 -1.81
CA LEU A 396 -7.27 9.37 -0.44
C LEU A 396 -8.38 9.15 0.59
N MET A 397 -9.48 9.91 0.49
CA MET A 397 -10.61 9.76 1.41
C MET A 397 -11.25 8.38 1.30
N ARG A 398 -11.38 7.82 0.09
CA ARG A 398 -11.90 6.45 -0.13
C ARG A 398 -11.01 5.39 0.51
N LEU A 399 -9.69 5.52 0.40
CA LEU A 399 -8.74 4.60 1.05
C LEU A 399 -8.80 4.71 2.57
N LEU A 400 -8.74 5.94 3.12
CA LEU A 400 -8.78 6.20 4.56
C LEU A 400 -10.08 5.71 5.21
N SER A 401 -11.21 5.84 4.50
CA SER A 401 -12.52 5.40 4.99
C SER A 401 -12.65 3.89 5.16
N GLN A 402 -11.67 3.08 4.73
CA GLN A 402 -11.68 1.63 5.00
C GLN A 402 -11.07 1.27 6.37
N PHE A 403 -10.37 2.21 7.02
CA PHE A 403 -9.73 2.00 8.32
C PHE A 403 -10.54 2.57 9.48
N ILE A 404 -11.49 3.45 9.20
CA ILE A 404 -12.34 4.13 10.19
C ILE A 404 -13.79 4.05 9.68
N THR A 405 -14.73 3.87 10.59
CA THR A 405 -16.17 3.84 10.29
C THR A 405 -16.86 5.13 10.72
N GLY A 406 -17.99 5.45 10.09
CA GLY A 406 -18.82 6.60 10.50
C GLY A 406 -19.28 6.52 11.95
N ASN A 407 -19.51 5.32 12.48
CA ASN A 407 -19.85 5.09 13.88
C ASN A 407 -18.70 5.47 14.81
N GLN A 408 -17.46 5.11 14.49
CA GLN A 408 -16.30 5.51 15.30
C GLN A 408 -16.12 7.03 15.34
N VAL A 409 -16.34 7.73 14.21
CA VAL A 409 -16.30 9.20 14.18
C VAL A 409 -17.46 9.78 15.01
N ARG A 410 -18.67 9.21 14.91
CA ARG A 410 -19.80 9.61 15.75
C ARG A 410 -19.48 9.45 17.23
N ASP A 411 -18.90 8.33 17.65
CA ASP A 411 -18.58 8.09 19.05
C ASP A 411 -17.59 9.15 19.60
N ILE A 412 -16.66 9.63 18.76
CA ILE A 412 -15.79 10.77 19.07
C ILE A 412 -16.61 12.06 19.19
N GLN A 413 -17.51 12.33 18.24
CA GLN A 413 -18.39 13.50 18.31
C GLN A 413 -19.26 13.50 19.58
N ASP A 414 -19.80 12.35 19.97
CA ASP A 414 -20.68 12.22 21.14
C ASP A 414 -19.88 12.48 22.43
N LYS A 415 -18.65 11.96 22.52
CA LYS A 415 -17.74 12.28 23.64
C LYS A 415 -17.41 13.76 23.72
N ILE A 416 -17.13 14.40 22.59
CA ILE A 416 -16.89 15.85 22.53
C ILE A 416 -18.18 16.62 22.90
N GLY A 417 -19.35 16.13 22.49
CA GLY A 417 -20.64 16.74 22.80
C GLY A 417 -20.92 16.83 24.30
N LYS A 418 -20.45 15.85 25.09
CA LYS A 418 -20.54 15.92 26.56
C LYS A 418 -19.78 17.12 27.15
N LEU A 419 -18.71 17.58 26.50
CA LEU A 419 -17.93 18.73 26.94
C LEU A 419 -18.66 20.07 26.70
N GLU A 420 -19.64 20.13 25.79
CA GLU A 420 -20.40 21.38 25.53
C GLU A 420 -21.24 21.83 26.74
N TYR A 421 -21.61 20.91 27.64
CA TYR A 421 -22.37 21.25 28.85
C TYR A 421 -21.53 21.93 29.92
N VAL A 422 -20.20 21.95 29.74
CA VAL A 422 -19.25 22.34 30.78
C VAL A 422 -18.19 23.33 30.31
N VAL A 423 -18.17 23.66 29.03
CA VAL A 423 -17.31 24.65 28.39
C VAL A 423 -18.18 25.82 27.94
N SER A 424 -17.70 27.06 28.09
CA SER A 424 -18.45 28.27 27.72
C SER A 424 -17.55 29.28 26.98
N GLY A 425 -18.16 30.37 26.49
CA GLY A 425 -17.46 31.45 25.81
C GLY A 425 -16.82 31.00 24.50
N GLU A 426 -15.61 31.49 24.23
CA GLU A 426 -14.93 31.19 22.96
C GLU A 426 -14.57 29.70 22.79
N SER A 427 -14.26 29.02 23.90
CA SER A 427 -13.95 27.58 23.87
C SER A 427 -15.16 26.76 23.38
N ASP A 428 -16.38 27.14 23.77
CA ASP A 428 -17.62 26.51 23.29
C ASP A 428 -17.80 26.75 21.78
N THR A 429 -17.54 27.96 21.29
CA THR A 429 -17.57 28.27 19.85
C THR A 429 -16.61 27.37 19.06
N GLN A 430 -15.36 27.24 19.53
CA GLN A 430 -14.36 26.39 18.87
C GLN A 430 -14.68 24.89 18.97
N LEU A 431 -15.24 24.45 20.10
CA LEU A 431 -15.68 23.07 20.31
C LEU A 431 -16.83 22.69 19.36
N LYS A 432 -17.81 23.59 19.21
CA LYS A 432 -18.93 23.43 18.27
C LYS A 432 -18.45 23.42 16.83
N LEU A 433 -17.50 24.28 16.45
CA LEU A 433 -16.88 24.26 15.12
C LEU A 433 -16.24 22.89 14.82
N LEU A 434 -15.45 22.37 15.76
CA LEU A 434 -14.84 21.05 15.62
C LEU A 434 -15.88 19.94 15.45
N ARG A 435 -16.85 19.88 16.36
CA ARG A 435 -17.81 18.77 16.44
C ARG A 435 -18.89 18.83 15.36
N LYS A 436 -19.56 19.97 15.24
CA LYS A 436 -20.75 20.14 14.39
C LYS A 436 -20.41 20.42 12.92
N THR A 437 -19.22 20.94 12.65
CA THR A 437 -18.78 21.22 11.28
C THR A 437 -17.75 20.17 10.84
N HIS A 438 -16.53 20.23 11.37
CA HIS A 438 -15.42 19.45 10.79
C HIS A 438 -15.61 17.94 10.95
N LEU A 439 -15.84 17.46 12.16
CA LEU A 439 -16.06 16.03 12.42
C LEU A 439 -17.35 15.51 11.80
N GLN A 440 -18.39 16.35 11.68
CA GLN A 440 -19.63 15.96 11.02
C GLN A 440 -19.42 15.73 9.52
N ILE A 441 -18.66 16.60 8.85
CA ILE A 441 -18.34 16.43 7.44
C ILE A 441 -17.47 15.18 7.25
N TYR A 442 -16.42 14.99 8.07
CA TYR A 442 -15.62 13.76 8.01
C TYR A 442 -16.45 12.51 8.27
N ARG A 443 -17.36 12.51 9.24
CA ARG A 443 -18.29 11.39 9.47
C ARG A 443 -19.11 11.09 8.23
N ASN A 444 -19.66 12.12 7.57
CA ASN A 444 -20.44 11.95 6.35
C ASN A 444 -19.59 11.35 5.23
N LEU A 445 -18.36 11.84 5.03
CA LEU A 445 -17.42 11.33 4.03
C LEU A 445 -17.04 9.87 4.31
N VAL A 446 -16.65 9.56 5.56
CA VAL A 446 -16.29 8.20 5.98
C VAL A 446 -17.47 7.26 5.79
N THR A 447 -18.67 7.66 6.21
CA THR A 447 -19.89 6.85 6.03
C THR A 447 -20.19 6.62 4.55
N ARG A 448 -20.04 7.65 3.71
CA ARG A 448 -20.29 7.58 2.27
C ARG A 448 -19.31 6.65 1.55
N TYR A 449 -18.04 6.65 1.94
CA TYR A 449 -16.98 5.94 1.22
C TYR A 449 -16.58 4.61 1.86
N HIS A 450 -16.98 4.32 3.09
CA HIS A 450 -16.75 3.02 3.72
C HIS A 450 -17.51 1.92 2.95
N ALA A 451 -16.78 0.93 2.45
CA ALA A 451 -17.35 -0.07 1.53
C ALA A 451 -17.64 -1.42 2.19
N ASP A 452 -17.42 -1.55 3.51
CA ASP A 452 -17.67 -2.79 4.25
C ASP A 452 -16.95 -4.00 3.63
N LEU A 453 -15.66 -3.79 3.29
CA LEU A 453 -14.83 -4.81 2.63
C LEU A 453 -14.51 -5.99 3.56
N VAL A 454 -14.41 -5.75 4.87
CA VAL A 454 -14.02 -6.79 5.83
C VAL A 454 -15.26 -7.45 6.42
N ALA A 455 -15.34 -8.78 6.35
CA ALA A 455 -16.41 -9.52 7.02
C ALA A 455 -16.24 -9.48 8.55
N THR A 456 -17.36 -9.48 9.28
CA THR A 456 -17.38 -9.37 10.76
C THR A 456 -16.43 -10.36 11.44
N GLN A 457 -16.38 -11.61 10.95
CA GLN A 457 -15.52 -12.66 11.51
C GLN A 457 -14.01 -12.40 11.36
N ASP A 458 -13.60 -11.52 10.45
CA ASP A 458 -12.19 -11.20 10.20
C ASP A 458 -11.76 -9.87 10.86
N LEU A 459 -12.65 -9.16 11.59
CA LEU A 459 -12.34 -7.86 12.21
C LEU A 459 -11.20 -7.92 13.24
N ASN A 460 -10.99 -9.07 13.87
CA ASN A 460 -9.93 -9.30 14.87
C ASN A 460 -8.65 -9.89 14.26
N THR A 461 -8.63 -10.19 12.96
CA THR A 461 -7.42 -10.67 12.25
C THR A 461 -6.42 -9.53 12.11
N ASP A 462 -5.12 -9.84 12.14
CA ASP A 462 -4.06 -8.86 11.86
C ASP A 462 -4.32 -8.14 10.53
N LEU A 463 -4.01 -6.85 10.46
CA LEU A 463 -4.35 -6.00 9.33
C LEU A 463 -3.75 -6.51 8.00
N MET A 464 -2.55 -7.09 8.03
CA MET A 464 -1.89 -7.62 6.83
C MET A 464 -2.54 -8.92 6.32
N GLU A 465 -3.12 -9.70 7.22
CA GLU A 465 -3.71 -11.01 6.92
C GLU A 465 -5.24 -10.99 6.82
N ARG A 466 -5.87 -9.87 7.14
CA ARG A 466 -7.32 -9.68 7.21
C ARG A 466 -7.95 -9.68 5.81
N PRO A 467 -8.71 -10.73 5.42
CA PRO A 467 -9.38 -10.77 4.12
C PRO A 467 -10.29 -9.55 3.93
N GLY A 468 -10.16 -8.88 2.77
CA GLY A 468 -10.86 -7.65 2.44
C GLY A 468 -10.23 -6.37 2.98
N GLY A 469 -9.23 -6.46 3.86
CA GLY A 469 -8.43 -5.30 4.25
C GLY A 469 -7.62 -4.77 3.07
N ILE A 470 -7.41 -3.45 2.99
CA ILE A 470 -6.62 -2.83 1.92
C ILE A 470 -5.22 -3.47 1.79
N PRO A 471 -4.46 -3.69 2.88
CA PRO A 471 -3.16 -4.36 2.77
C PRO A 471 -3.25 -5.79 2.26
N TYR A 472 -4.24 -6.57 2.70
CA TYR A 472 -4.49 -7.93 2.20
C TYR A 472 -4.73 -7.93 0.68
N LEU A 473 -5.64 -7.07 0.21
CA LEU A 473 -6.03 -6.97 -1.20
C LEU A 473 -4.86 -6.50 -2.09
N ALA A 474 -3.94 -5.71 -1.54
CA ALA A 474 -2.74 -5.24 -2.22
C ALA A 474 -1.59 -6.27 -2.19
N THR A 475 -1.53 -7.17 -1.22
CA THR A 475 -0.39 -8.08 -1.01
C THR A 475 -0.76 -9.54 -1.24
N ILE A 476 -1.55 -10.15 -0.35
CA ILE A 476 -1.92 -11.57 -0.41
C ILE A 476 -2.73 -11.88 -1.68
N SER A 477 -3.75 -11.07 -1.99
CA SER A 477 -4.54 -11.25 -3.22
C SER A 477 -3.68 -11.11 -4.47
N HIS A 478 -2.67 -10.23 -4.43
CA HIS A 478 -1.73 -10.02 -5.52
C HIS A 478 -0.80 -11.22 -5.73
N SER A 479 -0.21 -11.73 -4.65
CA SER A 479 0.72 -12.87 -4.66
C SER A 479 0.09 -14.23 -5.01
N LEU A 480 -1.23 -14.35 -5.02
CA LEU A 480 -1.90 -15.62 -5.30
C LEU A 480 -1.50 -16.22 -6.65
N SER A 481 -1.20 -15.40 -7.66
CA SER A 481 -0.87 -15.86 -9.02
C SER A 481 0.42 -16.68 -9.12
N HIS A 482 1.36 -16.49 -8.19
CA HIS A 482 2.62 -17.25 -8.13
C HIS A 482 2.68 -18.28 -6.99
N SER A 483 1.61 -18.43 -6.21
CA SER A 483 1.55 -19.39 -5.09
C SER A 483 1.66 -20.84 -5.56
N GLN A 484 1.17 -21.14 -6.77
CA GLN A 484 1.19 -22.46 -7.39
C GLN A 484 1.15 -22.36 -8.91
N PHE A 485 1.47 -23.46 -9.60
CA PHE A 485 1.41 -23.51 -11.06
C PHE A 485 0.04 -23.98 -11.56
N TRP A 486 -0.87 -23.03 -11.75
CA TRP A 486 -2.24 -23.26 -12.23
C TRP A 486 -2.28 -24.08 -13.52
N ASP A 487 -3.11 -25.13 -13.56
CA ASP A 487 -3.12 -26.08 -14.67
C ASP A 487 -3.37 -25.44 -16.04
N LYS A 488 -4.29 -24.45 -16.11
CA LYS A 488 -4.55 -23.72 -17.36
C LYS A 488 -3.32 -22.92 -17.83
N ALA A 489 -2.59 -22.31 -16.90
CA ALA A 489 -1.35 -21.60 -17.22
C ALA A 489 -0.25 -22.57 -17.66
N LYS A 490 -0.13 -23.72 -16.96
CA LYS A 490 0.81 -24.79 -17.30
C LYS A 490 0.56 -25.37 -18.69
N ASN A 491 -0.68 -25.69 -19.01
CA ASN A 491 -1.06 -26.23 -20.30
C ASN A 491 -0.85 -25.19 -21.41
N GLY A 492 -1.22 -23.94 -21.16
CA GLY A 492 -0.93 -22.84 -22.07
C GLY A 492 0.56 -22.69 -22.39
N LEU A 493 1.40 -22.71 -21.35
CA LEU A 493 2.85 -22.59 -21.50
C LEU A 493 3.44 -23.78 -22.26
N LYS A 494 3.06 -25.01 -21.90
CA LYS A 494 3.50 -26.24 -22.59
C LYS A 494 3.11 -26.21 -24.07
N SER A 495 1.93 -25.71 -24.40
CA SER A 495 1.46 -25.62 -25.80
C SER A 495 2.26 -24.64 -26.67
N ALA A 496 3.03 -23.73 -26.07
CA ALA A 496 3.87 -22.78 -26.79
C ALA A 496 5.28 -23.32 -27.08
N PHE A 497 5.70 -24.41 -26.44
CA PHE A 497 7.04 -24.96 -26.60
C PHE A 497 7.22 -25.55 -28.00
N SER A 498 8.37 -25.22 -28.62
CA SER A 498 8.79 -25.84 -29.88
C SER A 498 9.66 -27.07 -29.68
N SER A 499 10.00 -27.40 -28.43
CA SER A 499 10.77 -28.60 -28.11
C SER A 499 9.88 -29.84 -28.21
N GLY A 500 10.41 -30.90 -28.82
CA GLY A 500 9.80 -32.23 -28.72
C GLY A 500 9.69 -32.71 -27.27
N ILE A 501 8.64 -33.49 -27.00
CA ILE A 501 8.41 -34.20 -25.74
C ILE A 501 9.51 -35.26 -25.58
N ASN A 502 10.04 -35.43 -24.37
CA ASN A 502 11.00 -36.47 -24.05
C ASN A 502 10.29 -37.81 -23.79
N PRO A 503 10.36 -38.79 -24.71
CA PRO A 503 9.68 -40.08 -24.54
C PRO A 503 10.25 -40.93 -23.40
N GLY A 504 11.49 -40.64 -22.95
CA GLY A 504 12.10 -41.32 -21.81
C GLY A 504 11.59 -40.84 -20.45
N TYR A 505 10.83 -39.74 -20.40
CA TYR A 505 10.25 -39.24 -19.16
C TYR A 505 8.99 -40.04 -18.79
N LYS A 506 9.04 -40.83 -17.71
CA LYS A 506 7.94 -41.71 -17.28
C LYS A 506 6.99 -41.11 -16.24
N GLY A 507 7.12 -39.82 -15.92
CA GLY A 507 6.42 -39.21 -14.78
C GLY A 507 6.95 -39.73 -13.43
N LYS A 508 6.68 -38.99 -12.36
CA LYS A 508 6.81 -39.48 -10.98
C LYS A 508 5.44 -39.40 -10.33
#